data_AF-A0A932NY44-F1
#
_entry.id   AF-A0A932NY44-F1
#
_cell.length_a   1.000
_cell.length_b   1.000
_cell.length_c   1.000
_cell.angle_alpha   90.00
_cell.angle_beta   90.00
_cell.angle_gamma   90.00
#
_symmetry.space_group_name_H-M   'P 1'
#
loop_
_entity.id
_entity.type
_entity.pdbx_description
1 polymer ?
#
loop_
_entity_poly.entity_id
_entity_poly.type
_entity_poly.pdbx_seq_one_letter_code
_entity_poly.pdbx_strand_id
1 'polypeptide(L)'
;MDGPTERLHDDLLRQVWDFSLLDALFGRRARRFGLGMEIPSGPLAFKSRHTPLPLSEFERALLLAAATGVTGWNFGIPFTPAESPGACSYAVRFTGRTFPSGAAIHTGELCFTDDTGIYLVRSRDLQPQRVREVEGVSDAERVLAVCRRATVQLSDKRLEIPRQPPHMSEHNLWNGNAPGSVLFLPIVDMSQRALASLCLQLINGGYLYDDFAREPCGHLDPFFRSGLLQERKRVYLSGFEQNQLANATAEAAILGHNITLVMQAMGLGGWLYTGINPNSALGAFAEEGIPGLGFRFIRRAA
;
A
#
# COMPACT_ATOMS: atom_id res chain seq x y z
N MET A 1 -22.04 17.92 -22.11
CA MET A 1 -23.28 18.14 -21.36
C MET A 1 -23.21 17.15 -20.24
N ASP A 2 -22.67 17.57 -19.11
CA ASP A 2 -22.20 16.63 -18.10
C ASP A 2 -23.41 16.09 -17.31
N GLY A 3 -23.45 14.77 -17.17
CA GLY A 3 -24.57 14.04 -16.58
C GLY A 3 -24.73 14.31 -15.08
N PRO A 4 -25.86 13.90 -14.46
CA PRO A 4 -26.07 14.07 -13.02
C PRO A 4 -24.98 13.41 -12.16
N THR A 5 -24.46 12.26 -12.60
CA THR A 5 -23.41 11.50 -11.90
C THR A 5 -22.04 12.17 -11.96
N GLU A 6 -21.66 12.72 -13.12
CA GLU A 6 -20.39 13.45 -13.28
C GLU A 6 -20.35 14.68 -12.38
N ARG A 7 -21.47 15.41 -12.26
CA ARG A 7 -21.56 16.55 -11.33
C ARG A 7 -21.37 16.14 -9.87
N LEU A 8 -21.90 14.99 -9.46
CA LEU A 8 -21.71 14.47 -8.10
C LEU A 8 -20.24 14.11 -7.84
N HIS A 9 -19.54 13.55 -8.84
CA HIS A 9 -18.11 13.26 -8.73
C HIS A 9 -17.29 14.55 -8.59
N ASP A 10 -17.56 15.54 -9.43
CA ASP A 10 -16.87 16.83 -9.38
C ASP A 10 -17.13 17.58 -8.06
N ASP A 11 -18.35 17.51 -7.53
CA ASP A 11 -18.70 18.12 -6.24
C ASP A 11 -17.96 17.46 -5.07
N LEU A 12 -17.90 16.11 -5.04
CA LEU A 12 -17.11 15.40 -4.03
C LEU A 12 -15.61 15.69 -4.19
N LEU A 13 -15.08 15.71 -5.42
CA LEU A 13 -13.68 16.02 -5.66
C LEU A 13 -13.36 17.46 -5.22
N ARG A 14 -14.23 18.42 -5.50
CA ARG A 14 -14.10 19.81 -5.05
C ARG A 14 -14.10 19.89 -3.53
N GLN A 15 -15.02 19.20 -2.85
CA GLN A 15 -15.01 19.12 -1.38
C GLN A 15 -13.66 18.60 -0.86
N VAL A 16 -13.14 17.51 -1.43
CA VAL A 16 -11.85 16.95 -1.00
C VAL A 16 -10.69 17.89 -1.32
N TRP A 17 -10.74 18.58 -2.46
CA TRP A 17 -9.70 19.50 -2.92
C TRP A 17 -9.58 20.75 -2.06
N ASP A 18 -10.73 21.30 -1.64
CA ASP A 18 -10.80 22.51 -0.82
C ASP A 18 -10.62 22.21 0.68
N PHE A 19 -10.67 20.93 1.08
CA PHE A 19 -10.48 20.53 2.47
C PHE A 19 -9.03 20.71 2.90
N SER A 20 -8.82 21.50 3.96
CA SER A 20 -7.48 21.80 4.48
C SER A 20 -6.76 20.55 4.97
N LEU A 21 -5.50 20.39 4.59
CA LEU A 21 -4.62 19.34 5.13
C LEU A 21 -4.49 19.46 6.66
N LEU A 22 -4.46 20.68 7.21
CA LEU A 22 -4.39 20.89 8.66
C LEU A 22 -5.68 20.43 9.35
N ASP A 23 -6.84 20.67 8.73
CA ASP A 23 -8.12 20.18 9.25
C ASP A 23 -8.16 18.65 9.19
N ALA A 24 -7.63 18.03 8.13
CA ALA A 24 -7.52 16.58 8.02
C ALA A 24 -6.65 15.99 9.13
N LEU A 25 -5.51 16.61 9.43
CA LEU A 25 -4.58 16.16 10.47
C LEU A 25 -5.15 16.34 11.87
N PHE A 26 -5.63 17.54 12.23
CA PHE A 26 -6.10 17.85 13.58
C PHE A 26 -7.50 17.29 13.88
N GLY A 27 -8.36 17.21 12.86
CA GLY A 27 -9.70 16.64 12.93
C GLY A 27 -9.73 15.11 12.89
N ARG A 28 -8.61 14.45 12.54
CA ARG A 28 -8.56 12.99 12.36
C ARG A 28 -9.01 12.24 13.60
N ARG A 29 -9.99 11.35 13.46
CA ARG A 29 -10.43 10.41 14.51
C ARG A 29 -10.75 9.05 13.91
N ALA A 30 -10.58 7.99 14.71
CA ALA A 30 -11.07 6.66 14.35
C ALA A 30 -12.59 6.62 14.56
N ARG A 31 -13.36 6.52 13.47
CA ARG A 31 -14.82 6.36 13.51
C ARG A 31 -15.16 4.96 13.07
N ARG A 32 -15.64 4.13 14.00
CA ARG A 32 -15.67 2.66 13.85
C ARG A 32 -17.05 2.06 13.64
N PHE A 33 -18.09 2.88 13.72
CA PHE A 33 -19.49 2.45 13.59
C PHE A 33 -20.03 2.97 12.25
N GLY A 34 -20.39 2.04 11.37
CA GLY A 34 -20.96 2.31 10.05
C GLY A 34 -22.45 1.98 9.99
N LEU A 35 -23.09 2.34 8.87
CA LEU A 35 -24.46 1.93 8.59
C LEU A 35 -24.55 0.40 8.53
N GLY A 36 -25.62 -0.15 9.09
CA GLY A 36 -25.85 -1.59 9.21
C GLY A 36 -25.08 -2.31 10.32
N MET A 37 -24.20 -1.62 11.07
CA MET A 37 -23.45 -2.24 12.17
C MET A 37 -24.26 -2.37 13.47
N GLU A 38 -23.78 -3.24 14.35
CA GLU A 38 -24.30 -3.47 15.69
C GLU A 38 -23.15 -3.60 16.69
N ILE A 39 -23.20 -2.82 17.78
CA ILE A 39 -22.39 -3.05 18.98
C ILE A 39 -23.22 -3.95 19.89
N PRO A 40 -22.80 -5.20 20.13
CA PRO A 40 -23.69 -6.24 20.66
C PRO A 40 -24.05 -6.05 22.14
N SER A 41 -23.23 -5.37 22.94
CA SER A 41 -23.45 -5.24 24.38
C SER A 41 -22.65 -4.08 25.00
N GLY A 42 -22.90 -3.82 26.28
CA GLY A 42 -22.23 -2.80 27.08
C GLY A 42 -22.88 -1.42 27.01
N PRO A 43 -22.29 -0.39 27.66
CA PRO A 43 -22.88 0.95 27.76
C PRO A 43 -23.06 1.67 26.42
N LEU A 44 -22.33 1.23 25.38
CA LEU A 44 -22.40 1.76 24.02
C LEU A 44 -23.16 0.82 23.05
N ALA A 45 -23.88 -0.17 23.57
CA ALA A 45 -24.68 -1.09 22.75
C ALA A 45 -25.64 -0.29 21.87
N PHE A 46 -25.56 -0.51 20.57
CA PHE A 46 -26.35 0.22 19.59
C PHE A 46 -26.43 -0.56 18.29
N LYS A 47 -27.62 -0.60 17.70
CA LYS A 47 -27.89 -1.23 16.40
C LYS A 47 -28.32 -0.17 15.41
N SER A 48 -27.63 -0.11 14.26
CA SER A 48 -27.99 0.79 13.17
C SER A 48 -29.43 0.50 12.69
N ARG A 49 -30.19 1.57 12.43
CA ARG A 49 -31.53 1.50 11.80
C ARG A 49 -31.47 1.46 10.28
N HIS A 50 -30.30 1.68 9.70
CA HIS A 50 -30.05 1.68 8.26
C HIS A 50 -29.40 0.36 7.83
N THR A 51 -29.60 -0.01 6.57
CA THR A 51 -28.87 -1.11 5.91
C THR A 51 -27.40 -0.73 5.70
N PRO A 52 -26.49 -1.71 5.58
CA PRO A 52 -25.14 -1.44 5.08
C PRO A 52 -25.18 -0.68 3.76
N LEU A 53 -24.30 0.31 3.62
CA LEU A 53 -24.18 1.14 2.42
C LEU A 53 -22.71 1.10 1.95
N PRO A 54 -22.40 0.40 0.84
CA PRO A 54 -21.04 0.38 0.30
C PRO A 54 -20.66 1.73 -0.29
N LEU A 55 -19.35 1.98 -0.37
CA LEU A 55 -18.83 3.13 -1.11
C LEU A 55 -19.18 3.02 -2.59
N SER A 56 -19.48 4.15 -3.22
CA SER A 56 -19.55 4.27 -4.67
C SER A 56 -18.18 3.97 -5.30
N GLU A 57 -18.18 3.70 -6.60
CA GLU A 57 -16.95 3.48 -7.34
C GLU A 57 -15.99 4.67 -7.25
N PHE A 58 -16.52 5.90 -7.32
CA PHE A 58 -15.71 7.10 -7.27
C PHE A 58 -15.13 7.38 -5.88
N GLU A 59 -15.94 7.22 -4.82
CA GLU A 59 -15.44 7.32 -3.44
C GLU A 59 -14.30 6.32 -3.20
N ARG A 60 -14.48 5.07 -3.65
CA ARG A 60 -13.45 4.05 -3.57
C ARG A 60 -12.21 4.45 -4.39
N ALA A 61 -12.38 4.92 -5.62
CA ALA A 61 -11.27 5.34 -6.48
C ALA A 61 -10.45 6.49 -5.87
N LEU A 62 -11.09 7.47 -5.21
CA LEU A 62 -10.36 8.53 -4.50
C LEU A 62 -9.48 7.98 -3.38
N LEU A 63 -9.98 7.02 -2.59
CA LEU A 63 -9.18 6.37 -1.55
C LEU A 63 -8.02 5.55 -2.13
N LEU A 64 -8.26 4.83 -3.24
CA LEU A 64 -7.21 4.08 -3.95
C LEU A 64 -6.14 5.03 -4.51
N ALA A 65 -6.54 6.13 -5.14
CA ALA A 65 -5.62 7.15 -5.65
C ALA A 65 -4.81 7.79 -4.52
N ALA A 66 -5.43 8.06 -3.36
CA ALA A 66 -4.73 8.58 -2.19
C ALA A 66 -3.64 7.62 -1.69
N ALA A 67 -3.94 6.32 -1.65
CA ALA A 67 -2.98 5.32 -1.20
C ALA A 67 -1.85 5.08 -2.20
N THR A 68 -2.19 4.83 -3.47
CA THR A 68 -1.26 4.22 -4.43
C THR A 68 -1.06 5.01 -5.72
N GLY A 69 -1.77 6.13 -5.87
CA GLY A 69 -1.84 6.91 -7.10
C GLY A 69 -0.49 7.39 -7.63
N VAL A 70 -0.41 7.49 -8.95
CA VAL A 70 0.71 8.13 -9.64
C VAL A 70 0.51 9.63 -9.59
N THR A 71 1.55 10.39 -9.24
CA THR A 71 1.48 11.85 -9.13
C THR A 71 2.09 12.57 -10.32
N GLY A 72 2.87 11.88 -11.15
CA GLY A 72 3.61 12.47 -12.26
C GLY A 72 5.02 11.90 -12.37
N TRP A 73 5.91 12.63 -13.03
CA TRP A 73 7.36 12.32 -13.02
C TRP A 73 8.01 12.89 -11.76
N ASN A 74 8.81 12.09 -11.06
CA ASN A 74 9.62 12.60 -9.94
C ASN A 74 10.82 13.41 -10.47
N PHE A 75 11.38 14.27 -9.61
CA PHE A 75 12.50 15.15 -9.97
C PHE A 75 13.88 14.48 -9.94
N GLY A 76 13.93 13.14 -9.78
CA GLY A 76 15.16 12.39 -9.64
C GLY A 76 15.96 12.76 -8.38
N ILE A 77 17.23 12.35 -8.36
CA ILE A 77 18.21 12.77 -7.37
C ILE A 77 19.27 13.60 -8.11
N PRO A 78 19.50 14.86 -7.72
CA PRO A 78 20.26 15.80 -8.55
C PRO A 78 21.77 15.51 -8.59
N PHE A 79 22.33 14.80 -7.61
CA PHE A 79 23.78 14.63 -7.49
C PHE A 79 24.17 13.29 -6.85
N THR A 80 25.24 12.69 -7.37
CA THR A 80 26.04 11.65 -6.69
C THR A 80 27.51 11.84 -7.03
N PRO A 81 28.45 11.56 -6.11
CA PRO A 81 29.88 11.62 -6.41
C PRO A 81 30.36 10.59 -7.44
N ALA A 82 29.60 9.50 -7.66
CA ALA A 82 29.99 8.43 -8.59
C ALA A 82 29.77 8.86 -10.05
N GLU A 83 30.79 8.65 -10.88
CA GLU A 83 30.82 9.04 -12.29
C GLU A 83 29.71 8.36 -13.12
N SER A 84 28.63 9.10 -13.36
CA SER A 84 27.60 8.83 -14.36
C SER A 84 27.36 10.17 -15.09
N PRO A 85 27.12 10.21 -16.41
CA PRO A 85 27.22 11.43 -17.22
C PRO A 85 26.04 12.40 -17.01
N GLY A 86 25.88 12.94 -15.80
CA GLY A 86 25.03 14.10 -15.51
C GLY A 86 23.82 13.88 -14.60
N ALA A 87 23.59 12.69 -14.03
CA ALA A 87 22.51 12.45 -13.07
C ALA A 87 22.84 11.32 -12.08
N CYS A 88 22.20 11.36 -10.90
CA CYS A 88 22.34 10.32 -9.89
C CYS A 88 21.60 9.03 -10.28
N SER A 89 22.31 7.91 -10.30
CA SER A 89 21.79 6.58 -10.61
C SER A 89 21.01 5.91 -9.46
N TYR A 90 20.73 6.62 -8.36
CA TYR A 90 20.02 6.04 -7.21
C TYR A 90 18.52 5.91 -7.42
N ALA A 91 17.89 6.76 -8.23
CA ALA A 91 16.44 6.71 -8.42
C ALA A 91 16.09 5.45 -9.24
N VAL A 92 15.54 4.43 -8.59
CA VAL A 92 15.20 3.14 -9.21
C VAL A 92 14.03 3.28 -10.19
N ARG A 93 13.13 4.24 -9.94
CA ARG A 93 12.00 4.58 -10.81
C ARG A 93 11.82 6.09 -10.89
N PHE A 94 11.34 6.57 -12.04
CA PHE A 94 11.01 7.98 -12.26
C PHE A 94 9.52 8.31 -12.02
N THR A 95 8.67 7.29 -11.87
CA THR A 95 7.26 7.48 -11.51
C THR A 95 7.15 8.03 -10.08
N GLY A 96 6.51 9.18 -9.93
CA GLY A 96 6.10 9.74 -8.64
C GLY A 96 4.81 9.08 -8.14
N ARG A 97 4.71 8.87 -6.83
CA ARG A 97 3.52 8.31 -6.16
C ARG A 97 3.07 9.18 -5.00
N THR A 98 1.84 8.97 -4.54
CA THR A 98 1.25 9.71 -3.41
C THR A 98 1.89 9.39 -2.05
N PHE A 99 2.74 8.36 -1.99
CA PHE A 99 3.54 8.02 -0.83
C PHE A 99 5.03 8.01 -1.21
N PRO A 100 5.93 8.36 -0.28
CA PRO A 100 7.36 8.35 -0.53
C PRO A 100 7.96 6.93 -0.44
N SER A 101 9.11 6.74 -1.07
CA SER A 101 9.91 5.52 -0.98
C SER A 101 11.40 5.82 -1.08
N GLY A 102 12.20 5.12 -0.27
CA GLY A 102 13.66 5.18 -0.37
C GLY A 102 14.11 4.84 -1.80
N ALA A 103 14.94 5.71 -2.38
CA ALA A 103 15.46 5.56 -3.74
C ALA A 103 14.40 5.35 -4.83
N ALA A 104 13.16 5.81 -4.59
CA ALA A 104 12.00 5.60 -5.48
C ALA A 104 11.71 4.12 -5.81
N ILE A 105 12.05 3.18 -4.91
CA ILE A 105 11.81 1.75 -5.13
C ILE A 105 10.30 1.45 -5.26
N HIS A 106 9.45 2.01 -4.40
CA HIS A 106 7.98 1.94 -4.46
C HIS A 106 7.41 0.53 -4.71
N THR A 107 7.78 -0.50 -3.94
CA THR A 107 7.18 -1.84 -4.11
C THR A 107 5.86 -2.05 -3.39
N GLY A 108 5.40 -1.07 -2.60
CA GLY A 108 4.07 -1.05 -2.00
C GLY A 108 2.95 -1.02 -3.04
N GLU A 109 2.00 -1.93 -2.89
CA GLU A 109 0.74 -2.02 -3.64
C GLU A 109 -0.41 -2.24 -2.65
N LEU A 110 -1.64 -2.32 -3.14
CA LEU A 110 -2.82 -2.40 -2.28
C LEU A 110 -3.75 -3.50 -2.75
N CYS A 111 -4.02 -4.47 -1.88
CA CYS A 111 -5.21 -5.29 -2.00
C CYS A 111 -6.38 -4.58 -1.32
N PHE A 112 -7.59 -4.78 -1.80
CA PHE A 112 -8.78 -4.41 -1.06
C PHE A 112 -9.91 -5.41 -1.28
N THR A 113 -10.87 -5.39 -0.36
CA THR A 113 -12.11 -6.16 -0.51
C THR A 113 -13.30 -5.33 -0.07
N ASP A 114 -14.43 -5.56 -0.73
CA ASP A 114 -15.73 -5.03 -0.37
C ASP A 114 -16.81 -6.06 -0.71
N ASP A 115 -18.08 -5.66 -0.73
CA ASP A 115 -19.21 -6.57 -1.02
C ASP A 115 -19.17 -7.15 -2.45
N THR A 116 -18.38 -6.55 -3.35
CA THR A 116 -18.32 -6.94 -4.76
C THR A 116 -17.14 -7.83 -5.12
N GLY A 117 -16.17 -7.99 -4.21
CA GLY A 117 -15.04 -8.87 -4.49
C GLY A 117 -13.75 -8.63 -3.69
N ILE A 118 -12.70 -9.26 -4.20
CA ILE A 118 -11.30 -9.05 -3.82
C ILE A 118 -10.58 -8.47 -5.03
N TYR A 119 -9.76 -7.46 -4.80
CA TYR A 119 -9.07 -6.71 -5.84
C TYR A 119 -7.61 -6.45 -5.46
N LEU A 120 -6.77 -6.37 -6.47
CA LEU A 120 -5.38 -5.94 -6.37
C LEU A 120 -5.17 -4.69 -7.24
N VAL A 121 -4.69 -3.63 -6.62
CA VAL A 121 -4.29 -2.39 -7.30
C VAL A 121 -2.80 -2.44 -7.59
N ARG A 122 -2.45 -2.46 -8.88
CA ARG A 122 -1.09 -2.52 -9.41
C ARG A 122 -0.74 -1.20 -10.08
N SER A 123 -0.21 -0.28 -9.31
CA SER A 123 0.08 1.08 -9.77
C SER A 123 1.58 1.38 -9.86
N ARG A 124 2.43 0.51 -9.33
CA ARG A 124 3.90 0.65 -9.38
C ARG A 124 4.43 0.77 -10.81
N ASP A 125 3.89 -0.04 -11.72
CA ASP A 125 4.38 -0.14 -13.10
C ASP A 125 3.61 0.77 -14.07
N LEU A 126 2.73 1.64 -13.54
CA LEU A 126 2.07 2.65 -14.36
C LEU A 126 3.07 3.77 -14.71
N GLN A 127 3.02 4.17 -15.98
CA GLN A 127 3.78 5.30 -16.49
C GLN A 127 2.94 6.59 -16.36
N PRO A 128 3.52 7.68 -15.84
CA PRO A 128 2.87 8.99 -15.90
C PRO A 128 2.62 9.40 -17.35
N GLN A 129 1.46 10.01 -17.60
CA GLN A 129 1.12 10.63 -18.88
C GLN A 129 1.28 12.15 -18.84
N ARG A 130 1.39 12.73 -17.64
CA ARG A 130 1.59 14.18 -17.40
C ARG A 130 2.71 14.41 -16.40
N VAL A 131 3.27 15.61 -16.39
CA VAL A 131 4.22 16.04 -15.33
C VAL A 131 3.55 16.00 -13.96
N ARG A 132 2.26 16.34 -13.91
CA ARG A 132 1.38 16.18 -12.76
C ARG A 132 0.12 15.44 -13.20
N GLU A 133 -0.18 14.30 -12.58
CA GLU A 133 -1.30 13.45 -13.02
C GLU A 133 -2.67 14.06 -12.76
N VAL A 134 -2.85 14.72 -11.62
CA VAL A 134 -4.10 15.37 -11.21
C VAL A 134 -3.79 16.84 -10.93
N GLU A 135 -4.31 17.73 -11.76
CA GLU A 135 -4.05 19.17 -11.74
C GLU A 135 -5.16 19.95 -11.04
N GLY A 136 -6.40 19.44 -11.04
CA GLY A 136 -7.53 20.14 -10.44
C GLY A 136 -8.80 19.30 -10.29
N VAL A 137 -9.87 19.99 -9.86
CA VAL A 137 -11.20 19.42 -9.63
C VAL A 137 -11.88 18.86 -10.89
N SER A 138 -11.37 19.18 -12.09
CA SER A 138 -11.88 18.65 -13.36
C SER A 138 -11.28 17.29 -13.76
N ASP A 139 -10.40 16.70 -12.94
CA ASP A 139 -9.73 15.42 -13.22
C ASP A 139 -10.45 14.21 -12.58
N ALA A 140 -11.73 14.33 -12.16
CA ALA A 140 -12.48 13.24 -11.53
C ALA A 140 -12.50 11.96 -12.40
N GLU A 141 -12.84 12.09 -13.68
CA GLU A 141 -12.83 10.97 -14.63
C GLU A 141 -11.42 10.40 -14.87
N ARG A 142 -10.38 11.24 -14.74
CA ARG A 142 -9.00 10.78 -14.84
C ARG A 142 -8.63 9.91 -13.64
N VAL A 143 -9.02 10.30 -12.43
CA VAL A 143 -8.85 9.49 -11.22
C VAL A 143 -9.50 8.12 -11.41
N LEU A 144 -10.76 8.09 -11.86
CA LEU A 144 -11.47 6.83 -12.16
C LEU A 144 -10.72 5.99 -13.19
N ALA A 145 -10.34 6.58 -14.32
CA ALA A 145 -9.69 5.86 -15.42
C ALA A 145 -8.35 5.24 -14.99
N VAL A 146 -7.55 5.95 -14.19
CA VAL A 146 -6.28 5.44 -13.66
C VAL A 146 -6.53 4.29 -12.67
N CYS A 147 -7.46 4.46 -11.73
CA CYS A 147 -7.79 3.42 -10.76
C CYS A 147 -8.33 2.15 -11.44
N ARG A 148 -9.26 2.29 -12.40
CA ARG A 148 -9.79 1.15 -13.18
C ARG A 148 -8.67 0.41 -13.90
N ARG A 149 -7.77 1.13 -14.58
CA ARG A 149 -6.63 0.53 -15.30
C ARG A 149 -5.64 -0.17 -14.36
N ALA A 150 -5.46 0.34 -13.15
CA ALA A 150 -4.56 -0.23 -12.15
C ALA A 150 -5.14 -1.45 -11.43
N THR A 151 -6.47 -1.61 -11.42
CA THR A 151 -7.15 -2.57 -10.55
C THR A 151 -7.50 -3.85 -11.29
N VAL A 152 -7.11 -4.98 -10.70
CA VAL A 152 -7.44 -6.32 -11.18
C VAL A 152 -8.34 -6.98 -10.14
N GLN A 153 -9.48 -7.51 -10.58
CA GLN A 153 -10.34 -8.33 -9.72
C GLN A 153 -9.77 -9.75 -9.61
N LEU A 154 -9.60 -10.20 -8.38
CA LEU A 154 -9.10 -11.55 -8.05
C LEU A 154 -10.24 -12.52 -7.72
N SER A 155 -11.35 -12.00 -7.18
CA SER A 155 -12.55 -12.76 -6.84
C SER A 155 -13.79 -11.87 -6.89
N ASP A 156 -14.94 -12.48 -7.16
CA ASP A 156 -16.29 -11.89 -7.12
C ASP A 156 -16.93 -11.96 -5.72
N LYS A 157 -16.20 -12.45 -4.71
CA LYS A 157 -16.66 -12.55 -3.33
C LYS A 157 -15.80 -11.72 -2.40
N ARG A 158 -16.40 -11.17 -1.35
CA ARG A 158 -15.69 -10.54 -0.23
C ARG A 158 -14.68 -11.52 0.37
N LEU A 159 -13.54 -11.02 0.84
CA LEU A 159 -12.58 -11.81 1.61
C LEU A 159 -13.23 -12.27 2.91
N GLU A 160 -13.54 -13.56 3.03
CA GLU A 160 -14.06 -14.14 4.27
C GLU A 160 -12.92 -14.49 5.22
N ILE A 161 -12.94 -13.87 6.41
CA ILE A 161 -12.01 -14.16 7.51
C ILE A 161 -12.86 -14.56 8.71
N PRO A 162 -12.66 -15.75 9.29
CA PRO A 162 -13.46 -16.18 10.43
C PRO A 162 -13.42 -15.16 11.57
N ARG A 163 -14.60 -14.84 12.10
CA ARG A 163 -14.78 -13.90 13.23
C ARG A 163 -14.47 -14.59 14.57
N GLN A 164 -13.26 -15.11 14.71
CA GLN A 164 -12.75 -15.73 15.93
C GLN A 164 -11.22 -15.79 15.94
N PRO A 165 -10.57 -15.91 17.11
CA PRO A 165 -9.17 -16.26 17.19
C PRO A 165 -8.86 -17.62 16.51
N PRO A 166 -7.68 -17.81 15.89
CA PRO A 166 -6.60 -16.84 15.74
C PRO A 166 -6.76 -15.92 14.50
N HIS A 167 -7.89 -15.97 13.78
CA HIS A 167 -8.07 -15.29 12.49
C HIS A 167 -8.41 -13.80 12.62
N MET A 168 -9.22 -13.45 13.63
CA MET A 168 -9.59 -12.08 13.93
C MET A 168 -9.49 -11.83 15.44
N SER A 169 -8.86 -10.73 15.82
CA SER A 169 -8.79 -10.29 17.22
C SER A 169 -10.16 -9.87 17.73
N GLU A 170 -10.41 -10.18 19.00
CA GLU A 170 -11.73 -10.06 19.64
C GLU A 170 -12.35 -8.64 19.55
N HIS A 171 -11.51 -7.60 19.65
CA HIS A 171 -11.96 -6.21 19.57
C HIS A 171 -12.51 -5.79 18.19
N ASN A 172 -12.26 -6.58 17.14
CA ASN A 172 -12.76 -6.34 15.79
C ASN A 172 -13.91 -7.26 15.38
N LEU A 173 -14.31 -8.23 16.22
CA LEU A 173 -15.33 -9.23 15.85
C LEU A 173 -16.71 -8.63 15.56
N TRP A 174 -16.97 -7.40 15.96
CA TRP A 174 -18.25 -6.75 15.71
C TRP A 174 -18.25 -5.98 14.38
N ASN A 175 -17.12 -5.37 13.97
CA ASN A 175 -17.07 -4.43 12.85
C ASN A 175 -15.99 -4.67 11.77
N GLY A 176 -14.98 -5.50 12.04
CA GLY A 176 -13.90 -5.77 11.09
C GLY A 176 -14.44 -6.43 9.82
N ASN A 177 -14.10 -5.86 8.65
CA ASN A 177 -14.51 -6.34 7.33
C ASN A 177 -16.02 -6.65 7.21
N ALA A 178 -16.87 -5.86 7.86
CA ALA A 178 -18.31 -6.07 7.85
C ALA A 178 -18.93 -5.73 6.47
N PRO A 179 -20.12 -6.24 6.14
CA PRO A 179 -20.87 -5.83 4.95
C PRO A 179 -21.01 -4.29 4.85
N GLY A 180 -21.00 -3.75 3.64
CA GLY A 180 -21.01 -2.31 3.37
C GLY A 180 -19.68 -1.59 3.63
N SER A 181 -18.65 -2.26 4.17
CA SER A 181 -17.32 -1.66 4.38
C SER A 181 -16.33 -2.03 3.26
N VAL A 182 -15.28 -1.24 3.11
CA VAL A 182 -14.10 -1.59 2.32
C VAL A 182 -12.94 -1.86 3.27
N LEU A 183 -12.30 -3.02 3.14
CA LEU A 183 -11.06 -3.34 3.85
C LEU A 183 -9.88 -3.17 2.89
N PHE A 184 -8.96 -2.28 3.25
CA PHE A 184 -7.71 -2.06 2.54
C PHE A 184 -6.56 -2.84 3.21
N LEU A 185 -5.79 -3.57 2.40
CA LEU A 185 -4.68 -4.44 2.81
C LEU A 185 -3.42 -4.04 2.04
N PRO A 186 -2.59 -3.12 2.58
CA PRO A 186 -1.31 -2.80 1.96
C PRO A 186 -0.44 -4.04 1.87
N ILE A 187 0.15 -4.27 0.68
CA ILE A 187 1.08 -5.36 0.44
C ILE A 187 2.40 -4.78 -0.08
N VAL A 188 3.52 -5.41 0.26
CA VAL A 188 4.84 -4.97 -0.20
C VAL A 188 5.60 -6.15 -0.75
N ASP A 189 6.08 -6.03 -1.99
CA ASP A 189 6.96 -7.04 -2.58
C ASP A 189 8.38 -6.88 -2.00
N MET A 190 8.68 -7.73 -1.01
CA MET A 190 9.98 -7.75 -0.32
C MET A 190 11.12 -8.23 -1.23
N SER A 191 10.84 -9.12 -2.18
CA SER A 191 11.86 -9.64 -3.09
C SER A 191 12.34 -8.55 -4.05
N GLN A 192 11.43 -7.85 -4.72
CA GLN A 192 11.81 -6.75 -5.60
C GLN A 192 12.47 -5.61 -4.84
N ARG A 193 12.04 -5.36 -3.60
CA ARG A 193 12.66 -4.37 -2.74
C ARG A 193 14.10 -4.73 -2.39
N ALA A 194 14.32 -5.96 -1.93
CA ALA A 194 15.64 -6.47 -1.60
C ALA A 194 16.55 -6.47 -2.82
N LEU A 195 16.08 -6.91 -3.99
CA LEU A 195 16.85 -6.86 -5.23
C LEU A 195 17.23 -5.43 -5.62
N ALA A 196 16.29 -4.47 -5.53
CA ALA A 196 16.57 -3.07 -5.83
C ALA A 196 17.60 -2.47 -4.86
N SER A 197 17.44 -2.67 -3.55
CA SER A 197 18.44 -2.22 -2.57
C SER A 197 19.80 -2.91 -2.77
N LEU A 198 19.82 -4.20 -3.11
CA LEU A 198 21.06 -4.91 -3.42
C LEU A 198 21.78 -4.26 -4.60
N CYS A 199 21.08 -3.96 -5.70
CA CYS A 199 21.65 -3.23 -6.82
C CYS A 199 22.24 -1.88 -6.38
N LEU A 200 21.58 -1.15 -5.48
CA LEU A 200 22.12 0.09 -4.91
C LEU A 200 23.41 -0.14 -4.10
N GLN A 201 23.52 -1.23 -3.36
CA GLN A 201 24.78 -1.57 -2.68
C GLN A 201 25.89 -1.89 -3.70
N LEU A 202 25.57 -2.68 -4.74
CA LEU A 202 26.53 -3.10 -5.76
C LEU A 202 27.10 -1.92 -6.57
N ILE A 203 26.26 -0.96 -6.99
CA ILE A 203 26.76 0.23 -7.73
C ILE A 203 27.69 1.11 -6.89
N ASN A 204 27.61 1.01 -5.56
CA ASN A 204 28.51 1.70 -4.64
C ASN A 204 29.74 0.85 -4.28
N GLY A 205 29.91 -0.32 -4.89
CA GLY A 205 30.96 -1.30 -4.59
C GLY A 205 30.79 -2.02 -3.26
N GLY A 206 29.59 -1.97 -2.66
CA GLY A 206 29.25 -2.72 -1.47
C GLY A 206 28.70 -4.11 -1.79
N TYR A 207 28.79 -5.01 -0.82
CA TYR A 207 28.32 -6.39 -0.96
C TYR A 207 27.72 -6.89 0.34
N LEU A 208 26.83 -7.89 0.24
CA LEU A 208 26.25 -8.52 1.42
C LEU A 208 27.26 -9.47 2.06
N TYR A 209 27.44 -9.31 3.36
CA TYR A 209 28.27 -10.14 4.21
C TYR A 209 27.38 -10.75 5.29
N ASP A 210 27.33 -12.08 5.38
CA ASP A 210 26.62 -12.77 6.43
C ASP A 210 27.41 -12.62 7.73
N ASP A 211 26.89 -11.78 8.63
CA ASP A 211 27.51 -11.48 9.91
C ASP A 211 27.42 -12.62 10.92
N PHE A 212 26.53 -13.60 10.72
CA PHE A 212 26.44 -14.81 11.54
C PHE A 212 27.40 -15.89 11.06
N ALA A 213 27.40 -16.19 9.76
CA ALA A 213 28.30 -17.17 9.15
C ALA A 213 29.73 -16.63 8.98
N ARG A 214 29.91 -15.32 9.09
CA ARG A 214 31.19 -14.60 8.92
C ARG A 214 31.82 -14.81 7.54
N GLU A 215 30.99 -14.79 6.51
CA GLU A 215 31.43 -14.96 5.13
C GLU A 215 30.64 -14.06 4.15
N PRO A 216 31.19 -13.75 2.97
CA PRO A 216 30.42 -13.09 1.92
C PRO A 216 29.21 -13.93 1.48
N CYS A 217 28.10 -13.29 1.15
CA CYS A 217 26.95 -13.99 0.60
C CYS A 217 27.21 -14.42 -0.85
N GLY A 218 27.70 -15.65 -1.04
CA GLY A 218 27.99 -16.24 -2.35
C GLY A 218 29.46 -16.10 -2.79
N HIS A 219 29.76 -16.56 -4.01
CA HIS A 219 31.13 -16.57 -4.55
C HIS A 219 31.46 -15.23 -5.24
N LEU A 220 32.09 -14.31 -4.52
CA LEU A 220 32.27 -12.93 -4.97
C LEU A 220 33.67 -12.60 -5.53
N ASP A 221 34.62 -13.52 -5.48
CA ASP A 221 36.02 -13.27 -5.90
C ASP A 221 36.18 -12.64 -7.30
N PRO A 222 35.43 -13.06 -8.35
CA PRO A 222 35.54 -12.42 -9.66
C PRO A 222 35.21 -10.93 -9.64
N PHE A 223 34.27 -10.52 -8.78
CA PHE A 223 33.80 -9.13 -8.69
C PHE A 223 34.70 -8.25 -7.81
N PHE A 224 35.42 -8.84 -6.84
CA PHE A 224 36.51 -8.14 -6.17
C PHE A 224 37.69 -7.93 -7.13
N ARG A 225 38.07 -8.95 -7.91
CA ARG A 225 39.15 -8.84 -8.91
C ARG A 225 38.87 -7.81 -9.99
N SER A 226 37.61 -7.67 -10.42
CA SER A 226 37.23 -6.66 -11.42
C SER A 226 37.14 -5.24 -10.87
N GLY A 227 37.19 -5.06 -9.54
CA GLY A 227 36.99 -3.77 -8.89
C GLY A 227 35.52 -3.34 -8.80
N LEU A 228 34.56 -4.17 -9.25
CA LEU A 228 33.14 -3.91 -9.08
C LEU A 228 32.77 -3.83 -7.60
N LEU A 229 33.29 -4.75 -6.79
CA LEU A 229 33.10 -4.79 -5.35
C LEU A 229 34.37 -4.40 -4.61
N GLN A 230 34.22 -3.81 -3.43
CA GLN A 230 35.33 -3.38 -2.58
C GLN A 230 35.27 -4.14 -1.26
N GLU A 231 36.31 -4.91 -0.94
CA GLU A 231 36.37 -5.76 0.27
C GLU A 231 36.08 -5.01 1.58
N ARG A 232 36.40 -3.71 1.63
CA ARG A 232 36.14 -2.83 2.79
C ARG A 232 34.69 -2.40 2.93
N LYS A 233 33.85 -2.51 1.89
CA LYS A 233 32.46 -2.02 1.86
C LYS A 233 31.47 -3.15 2.18
N ARG A 234 31.62 -3.73 3.36
CA ARG A 234 30.74 -4.78 3.86
C ARG A 234 29.39 -4.19 4.26
N VAL A 235 28.32 -4.85 3.84
CA VAL A 235 26.94 -4.57 4.24
C VAL A 235 26.46 -5.82 4.96
N TYR A 236 26.26 -5.73 6.28
CA TYR A 236 25.81 -6.89 7.04
C TYR A 236 24.41 -7.32 6.61
N LEU A 237 24.23 -8.63 6.38
CA LEU A 237 22.98 -9.21 5.92
C LEU A 237 21.86 -8.92 6.92
N SER A 238 22.11 -9.07 8.21
CA SER A 238 21.12 -8.77 9.26
C SER A 238 20.62 -7.31 9.21
N GLY A 239 21.56 -6.36 9.08
CA GLY A 239 21.24 -4.93 8.98
C GLY A 239 20.54 -4.58 7.67
N PHE A 240 20.91 -5.23 6.58
CA PHE A 240 20.23 -5.10 5.29
C PHE A 240 18.77 -5.56 5.40
N GLU A 241 18.51 -6.77 5.89
CA GLU A 241 17.15 -7.31 6.04
C GLU A 241 16.27 -6.44 6.95
N GLN A 242 16.80 -5.97 8.08
CA GLN A 242 16.09 -5.05 8.97
C GLN A 242 15.74 -3.74 8.27
N ASN A 243 16.66 -3.18 7.48
CA ASN A 243 16.41 -1.96 6.71
C ASN A 243 15.30 -2.17 5.67
N GLN A 244 15.30 -3.31 4.98
CA GLN A 244 14.26 -3.65 4.00
C GLN A 244 12.89 -3.74 4.67
N LEU A 245 12.81 -4.40 5.82
CA LEU A 245 11.57 -4.52 6.59
C LEU A 245 11.07 -3.14 7.05
N ALA A 246 11.95 -2.32 7.65
CA ALA A 246 11.58 -0.98 8.12
C ALA A 246 11.03 -0.09 6.99
N ASN A 247 11.68 -0.08 5.83
CA ASN A 247 11.21 0.68 4.67
C ASN A 247 9.88 0.15 4.12
N ALA A 248 9.69 -1.17 4.08
CA ALA A 248 8.44 -1.78 3.65
C ALA A 248 7.28 -1.41 4.60
N THR A 249 7.52 -1.48 5.91
CA THR A 249 6.54 -1.06 6.92
C THR A 249 6.19 0.42 6.80
N ALA A 250 7.19 1.28 6.54
CA ALA A 250 6.95 2.71 6.33
C ALA A 250 6.07 2.98 5.11
N GLU A 251 6.32 2.34 3.96
CA GLU A 251 5.43 2.45 2.80
C GLU A 251 4.00 2.03 3.15
N ALA A 252 3.82 0.81 3.66
CA ALA A 252 2.50 0.28 4.00
C ALA A 252 1.72 1.18 4.98
N ALA A 253 2.41 1.74 5.97
CA ALA A 253 1.82 2.67 6.93
C ALA A 253 1.38 3.98 6.27
N ILE A 254 2.18 4.54 5.36
CA ILE A 254 1.84 5.79 4.68
C ILE A 254 0.67 5.59 3.70
N LEU A 255 0.60 4.45 2.98
CA LEU A 255 -0.55 4.09 2.16
C LEU A 255 -1.85 4.18 3.00
N GLY A 256 -1.86 3.52 4.16
CA GLY A 256 -3.00 3.55 5.07
C GLY A 256 -3.25 4.95 5.64
N HIS A 257 -2.21 5.70 5.98
CA HIS A 257 -2.33 7.05 6.50
C HIS A 257 -2.99 8.00 5.51
N ASN A 258 -2.58 7.97 4.24
CA ASN A 258 -3.16 8.78 3.16
C ASN A 258 -4.67 8.51 3.01
N ILE A 259 -5.08 7.23 3.04
CA ILE A 259 -6.50 6.84 3.05
C ILE A 259 -7.22 7.51 4.23
N THR A 260 -6.64 7.45 5.44
CA THR A 260 -7.31 8.03 6.61
C THR A 260 -7.47 9.55 6.54
N LEU A 261 -6.55 10.27 5.88
CA LEU A 261 -6.66 11.71 5.68
C LEU A 261 -7.75 12.05 4.65
N VAL A 262 -7.76 11.36 3.51
CA VAL A 262 -8.77 11.59 2.46
C VAL A 262 -10.17 11.20 2.92
N MET A 263 -10.31 10.13 3.72
CA MET A 263 -11.57 9.81 4.39
C MET A 263 -12.12 10.98 5.22
N GLN A 264 -11.27 11.74 5.92
CA GLN A 264 -11.75 12.91 6.68
C GLN A 264 -12.32 13.97 5.75
N ALA A 265 -11.62 14.27 4.66
CA ALA A 265 -12.04 15.25 3.67
C ALA A 265 -13.37 14.85 3.00
N MET A 266 -13.58 13.55 2.79
CA MET A 266 -14.83 12.99 2.26
C MET A 266 -15.96 12.91 3.30
N GLY A 267 -15.68 13.13 4.59
CA GLY A 267 -16.66 12.93 5.66
C GLY A 267 -16.92 11.47 6.03
N LEU A 268 -16.05 10.54 5.60
CA LEU A 268 -16.18 9.11 5.84
C LEU A 268 -15.66 8.69 7.22
N GLY A 269 -16.25 7.61 7.73
CA GLY A 269 -15.75 6.86 8.88
C GLY A 269 -14.74 5.78 8.49
N GLY A 270 -13.84 5.46 9.40
CA GLY A 270 -12.87 4.38 9.25
C GLY A 270 -11.70 4.55 10.21
N TRP A 271 -10.79 3.57 10.23
CA TRP A 271 -9.57 3.61 11.02
C TRP A 271 -8.51 2.67 10.44
N LEU A 272 -7.23 2.99 10.65
CA LEU A 272 -6.12 2.08 10.39
C LEU A 272 -5.96 1.15 11.59
N TYR A 273 -5.92 -0.17 11.39
CA TYR A 273 -5.98 -1.12 12.49
C TYR A 273 -5.25 -2.43 12.27
N THR A 274 -4.94 -3.07 13.39
CA THR A 274 -4.43 -4.44 13.49
C THR A 274 -5.53 -5.38 13.97
N GLY A 275 -5.29 -6.69 13.87
CA GLY A 275 -6.22 -7.70 14.39
C GLY A 275 -7.03 -8.42 13.33
N ILE A 276 -6.68 -8.25 12.06
CA ILE A 276 -6.80 -9.31 11.06
C ILE A 276 -5.50 -10.10 11.08
N ASN A 277 -5.56 -11.42 11.18
CA ASN A 277 -4.36 -12.26 11.11
C ASN A 277 -3.80 -12.22 9.68
N PRO A 278 -2.57 -11.73 9.47
CA PRO A 278 -1.99 -11.63 8.14
C PRO A 278 -1.83 -12.98 7.45
N ASN A 279 -1.59 -14.07 8.18
CA ASN A 279 -1.50 -15.41 7.60
C ASN A 279 -2.87 -15.89 7.10
N SER A 280 -3.95 -15.58 7.81
CA SER A 280 -5.31 -15.88 7.34
C SER A 280 -5.69 -15.02 6.13
N ALA A 281 -5.38 -13.73 6.16
CA ALA A 281 -5.62 -12.84 5.03
C ALA A 281 -4.82 -13.25 3.79
N LEU A 282 -3.57 -13.68 3.94
CA LEU A 282 -2.73 -14.08 2.81
C LEU A 282 -3.10 -15.47 2.26
N GLY A 283 -3.67 -16.37 3.07
CA GLY A 283 -4.15 -17.69 2.64
C GLY A 283 -3.37 -18.89 3.21
N ALA A 284 -2.69 -18.73 4.35
CA ALA A 284 -1.93 -19.82 4.99
C ALA A 284 -2.80 -21.00 5.43
N PHE A 285 -4.11 -20.75 5.60
CA PHE A 285 -5.12 -21.69 6.08
C PHE A 285 -6.05 -22.16 4.94
N ALA A 286 -5.60 -22.08 3.68
CA ALA A 286 -6.41 -22.45 2.53
C ALA A 286 -6.87 -23.92 2.57
N GLU A 287 -6.02 -24.82 3.07
CA GLU A 287 -6.34 -26.25 3.27
C GLU A 287 -7.45 -26.46 4.33
N GLU A 288 -7.64 -25.51 5.23
CA GLU A 288 -8.69 -25.49 6.26
C GLU A 288 -9.96 -24.75 5.78
N GLY A 289 -10.04 -24.42 4.49
CA GLY A 289 -11.18 -23.71 3.90
C GLY A 289 -11.15 -22.19 4.04
N ILE A 290 -10.01 -21.60 4.44
CA ILE A 290 -9.82 -20.15 4.56
C ILE A 290 -8.81 -19.70 3.48
N PRO A 291 -9.26 -19.46 2.24
CA PRO A 291 -8.37 -19.27 1.09
C PRO A 291 -7.56 -17.98 1.14
N GLY A 292 -8.00 -16.98 1.92
CA GLY A 292 -7.35 -15.67 1.98
C GLY A 292 -7.30 -14.99 0.61
N LEU A 293 -6.19 -14.33 0.33
CA LEU A 293 -5.84 -13.71 -0.96
C LEU A 293 -5.21 -14.71 -1.95
N GLY A 294 -5.06 -15.99 -1.59
CA GLY A 294 -4.52 -17.02 -2.47
C GLY A 294 -3.00 -17.00 -2.64
N PHE A 295 -2.24 -16.43 -1.71
CA PHE A 295 -0.78 -16.49 -1.75
C PHE A 295 -0.29 -17.92 -1.50
N ARG A 296 0.79 -18.29 -2.20
CA ARG A 296 1.47 -19.58 -1.99
C ARG A 296 2.51 -19.44 -0.88
N PHE A 297 2.44 -20.35 0.09
CA PHE A 297 3.38 -20.40 1.20
C PHE A 297 4.47 -21.43 0.91
N ILE A 298 5.73 -21.02 1.05
CA ILE A 298 6.87 -21.93 0.99
C ILE A 298 7.26 -22.23 2.43
N ARG A 299 7.19 -23.50 2.83
CA ARG A 299 7.74 -23.96 4.10
C ARG A 299 9.20 -24.32 3.86
N ARG A 300 10.11 -23.89 4.74
CA ARG A 300 11.47 -24.42 4.75
C ARG A 300 11.36 -25.92 4.99
N ALA A 301 11.99 -26.73 4.14
CA ALA A 301 12.17 -28.15 4.46
C ALA A 301 12.88 -28.23 5.83
N ALA A 302 12.33 -29.06 6.71
CA ALA A 302 12.90 -29.32 8.02
C ALA A 302 14.30 -29.94 7.90
#